data_AF-R5DSF9-F1
#
_entry.id   AF-R5DSF9-F1
#
_cell.length_a   1.000
_cell.length_b   1.000
_cell.length_c   1.000
_cell.angle_alpha   90.00
_cell.angle_beta   90.00
_cell.angle_gamma   90.00
#
_symmetry.space_group_name_H-M   'P 1'
#
loop_
_entity.id
_entity.type
_entity.pdbx_description
1 polymer ?
#
loop_
_entity_poly.entity_id
_entity_poly.type
_entity_poly.pdbx_seq_one_letter_code
_entity_poly.pdbx_strand_id
1 'polypeptide(L)'
;MSQLQYIIYDFLYSFCAVLTLTAIVWMAFVFIRHRNIAVTVIAVFMGVEMFLYQKIQPQSVYGIFKQINLIRLLKVNDIISTYANRGKGTFVVSESNIMLTVTTVLFIAACAGGILGTVYMRPEQKKSVIARIADKIWEMYQHLLSGYSITAKEFHKLLITGRGLIVIGVLAILAVYFVRYGQMTFSDSTKELDNIYITNGGKEYHYITDMVNERLNDYQSAVKDAQDCMARYNAGEATLEEVTESSSTVSLYAVKLGRVSEFMKKQEYLQEINEKYGVDGYMISDRGYEEIFGKYSIIREAVLFLALAAAIILIVAENIVLEYRTGMNYIINASRHGRCWIQIHRALTGVMLTIILFCFIYGMDMYTMYTMYGMPYLEAPLMSLTFMEGCNPSFTIGQWIIIRLVKRFVVILQIYIATYVITNVVMVVRKEKTY
;
A
#
# COMPACT_ATOMS: atom_id res chain seq x y z
N MET A 1 -44.63 -10.72 -23.90
CA MET A 1 -43.65 -11.55 -24.64
C MET A 1 -43.61 -12.92 -23.97
N SER A 2 -43.60 -14.03 -24.71
CA SER A 2 -43.41 -15.35 -24.06
C SER A 2 -41.96 -15.47 -23.55
N GLN A 3 -41.71 -16.33 -22.55
CA GLN A 3 -40.37 -16.50 -21.97
C GLN A 3 -39.33 -16.88 -23.04
N LEU A 4 -39.70 -17.77 -23.96
CA LEU A 4 -38.85 -18.17 -25.09
C LEU A 4 -38.54 -16.99 -26.02
N GLN A 5 -39.53 -16.17 -26.35
CA GLN A 5 -39.35 -14.99 -27.21
C GLN A 5 -38.43 -13.95 -26.55
N TYR A 6 -38.58 -13.72 -25.24
CA TYR A 6 -37.72 -12.82 -24.49
C TYR A 6 -36.25 -13.29 -24.52
N ILE A 7 -36.00 -14.58 -24.27
CA ILE A 7 -34.65 -15.15 -24.32
C ILE A 7 -34.03 -15.01 -25.71
N ILE A 8 -34.78 -15.29 -26.77
CA ILE A 8 -34.31 -15.13 -28.15
C ILE A 8 -33.99 -13.67 -28.46
N TYR A 9 -34.83 -12.74 -28.01
CA TYR A 9 -34.64 -11.31 -28.24
C TYR A 9 -33.45 -10.75 -27.44
N ASP A 10 -33.28 -11.16 -26.18
CA ASP A 10 -32.13 -10.82 -25.35
C ASP A 10 -30.81 -11.35 -25.94
N PHE A 11 -30.82 -12.58 -26.44
CA PHE A 11 -29.67 -13.17 -27.13
C PHE A 11 -29.31 -12.40 -28.41
N LEU A 12 -30.27 -12.14 -29.29
CA LEU A 12 -30.04 -11.42 -30.55
C LEU A 12 -29.53 -9.99 -30.29
N TYR A 13 -30.11 -9.31 -29.30
CA TYR A 13 -29.69 -7.96 -28.96
C TYR A 13 -28.27 -7.93 -28.36
N SER A 14 -27.95 -8.87 -27.47
CA SER A 14 -26.60 -9.04 -26.91
C SER A 14 -25.57 -9.36 -27.99
N PHE A 15 -25.93 -10.22 -28.94
CA PHE A 15 -25.09 -10.53 -30.09
C PHE A 15 -24.81 -9.27 -30.94
N CYS A 16 -25.83 -8.48 -31.27
CA CYS A 16 -25.66 -7.22 -32.00
C CYS A 16 -24.80 -6.21 -31.23
N ALA A 17 -24.99 -6.06 -29.91
CA ALA A 17 -24.19 -5.15 -29.09
C ALA A 17 -22.70 -5.53 -29.06
N VAL A 18 -22.40 -6.82 -28.90
CA VAL A 18 -21.02 -7.34 -28.93
C VAL A 18 -20.40 -7.13 -30.31
N LEU A 19 -21.12 -7.42 -31.39
CA LEU A 19 -20.65 -7.16 -32.76
C LEU A 19 -20.30 -5.69 -32.97
N THR A 20 -21.15 -4.76 -32.53
CA THR A 20 -20.89 -3.32 -32.60
C THR A 20 -19.61 -2.93 -31.87
N LEU A 21 -19.38 -3.44 -30.66
CA LEU A 21 -18.15 -3.16 -29.92
C LEU A 21 -16.92 -3.72 -30.61
N THR A 22 -16.99 -4.95 -31.13
CA THR A 22 -15.87 -5.53 -31.88
C THR A 22 -15.55 -4.73 -33.14
N ALA A 23 -16.54 -4.21 -33.85
CA ALA A 23 -16.35 -3.35 -35.01
C ALA A 23 -15.70 -2.01 -34.63
N ILE A 24 -16.09 -1.40 -33.51
CA ILE A 24 -15.48 -0.15 -32.99
C ILE A 24 -14.02 -0.39 -32.60
N VAL A 25 -13.74 -1.49 -31.90
CA VAL A 25 -12.37 -1.87 -31.52
C VAL A 25 -11.52 -2.13 -32.77
N TRP A 26 -12.05 -2.86 -33.75
CA TRP A 26 -11.38 -3.08 -35.03
C TRP A 26 -11.08 -1.77 -35.75
N MET A 27 -12.07 -0.88 -35.88
CA MET A 27 -11.88 0.45 -36.46
C MET A 27 -10.76 1.22 -35.73
N ALA A 28 -10.73 1.22 -34.40
CA ALA A 28 -9.68 1.88 -33.63
C ALA A 28 -8.28 1.29 -33.90
N PHE A 29 -8.16 -0.04 -34.05
CA PHE A 29 -6.90 -0.68 -34.44
C PHE A 29 -6.48 -0.36 -35.87
N VAL A 30 -7.43 -0.19 -36.79
CA VAL A 30 -7.14 0.24 -38.17
C VAL A 30 -6.56 1.65 -38.16
N PHE A 31 -7.18 2.61 -37.46
CA PHE A 31 -6.69 3.99 -37.40
C PHE A 31 -5.40 4.16 -36.56
N ILE A 32 -5.20 3.35 -35.52
CA ILE A 32 -4.04 3.45 -34.61
C ILE A 32 -3.08 2.28 -34.84
N ARG A 33 -2.08 2.49 -35.69
CA ARG A 33 -1.09 1.47 -36.11
C ARG A 33 -0.27 0.88 -34.95
N HIS A 34 0.08 1.68 -33.94
CA HIS A 34 0.83 1.19 -32.78
C HIS A 34 -0.13 0.50 -31.80
N ARG A 35 -0.09 -0.84 -31.77
CA ARG A 35 -0.96 -1.68 -30.91
C ARG A 35 -1.00 -1.22 -29.45
N ASN A 36 0.13 -0.82 -28.87
CA ASN A 36 0.18 -0.37 -27.48
C ASN A 36 -0.56 0.96 -27.28
N ILE A 37 -0.42 1.91 -28.22
CA ILE A 37 -1.13 3.19 -28.18
C ILE A 37 -2.63 2.97 -28.41
N ALA A 38 -2.99 2.09 -29.36
CA ALA A 38 -4.38 1.74 -29.64
C ALA A 38 -5.06 1.16 -28.39
N VAL A 39 -4.40 0.21 -27.71
CA VAL A 39 -4.89 -0.39 -26.47
C VAL A 39 -5.04 0.67 -25.37
N THR A 40 -4.06 1.56 -25.19
CA THR A 40 -4.15 2.63 -24.19
C THR A 40 -5.29 3.60 -24.48
N VAL A 41 -5.47 4.02 -25.73
CA VAL A 41 -6.54 4.94 -26.14
C VAL A 41 -7.91 4.29 -25.95
N ILE A 42 -8.08 3.02 -26.33
CA ILE A 42 -9.32 2.26 -26.10
C ILE A 42 -9.60 2.15 -24.59
N ALA A 43 -8.58 1.85 -23.78
CA ALA A 43 -8.74 1.73 -22.33
C ALA A 43 -9.16 3.06 -21.67
N VAL A 44 -8.52 4.17 -22.04
CA VAL A 44 -8.88 5.51 -21.56
C VAL A 44 -10.31 5.87 -22.00
N PHE A 45 -10.65 5.62 -23.27
CA PHE A 45 -11.99 5.90 -23.80
C PHE A 45 -13.07 5.09 -23.07
N MET A 46 -12.85 3.79 -22.85
CA MET A 46 -13.76 2.95 -22.05
C MET A 46 -13.87 3.43 -20.59
N GLY A 47 -12.77 3.92 -20.00
CA GLY A 47 -12.78 4.53 -18.67
C GLY A 47 -13.64 5.79 -18.59
N VAL A 48 -13.54 6.67 -19.59
CA VAL A 48 -14.38 7.88 -19.71
C VAL A 48 -15.85 7.50 -19.90
N GLU A 49 -16.16 6.55 -20.79
CA GLU A 49 -17.51 6.04 -21.00
C GLU A 49 -18.11 5.47 -19.69
N MET A 50 -17.34 4.71 -18.92
CA MET A 50 -17.76 4.16 -17.63
C MET A 50 -18.04 5.26 -16.60
N PHE A 51 -17.19 6.28 -16.53
CA PHE A 51 -17.37 7.42 -15.64
C PHE A 51 -18.66 8.21 -15.97
N LEU A 52 -18.86 8.52 -17.27
CA LEU A 52 -20.05 9.22 -17.74
C LEU A 52 -21.33 8.42 -17.47
N TYR A 53 -21.30 7.10 -17.66
CA TYR A 53 -22.44 6.24 -17.38
C TYR A 53 -22.85 6.26 -15.89
N GLN A 54 -21.87 6.26 -14.98
CA GLN A 54 -22.15 6.30 -13.53
C GLN A 54 -22.67 7.66 -13.06
N LYS A 55 -22.11 8.76 -13.56
CA LYS A 55 -22.42 10.10 -13.07
C LYS A 55 -23.68 10.73 -13.65
N ILE A 56 -24.03 10.42 -14.90
CA ILE A 56 -25.21 11.02 -15.54
C ILE A 56 -26.48 10.35 -15.02
N GLN A 57 -27.44 11.14 -14.53
CA GLN A 57 -28.75 10.62 -14.13
C GLN A 57 -29.65 10.42 -15.37
N PRO A 58 -30.46 9.33 -15.46
CA PRO A 58 -31.29 9.05 -16.63
C PRO A 58 -32.32 10.14 -16.99
N GLN A 59 -32.82 10.88 -15.99
CA GLN A 59 -33.82 11.95 -16.15
C GLN A 59 -33.21 13.35 -16.36
N SER A 60 -31.88 13.46 -16.36
CA SER A 60 -31.19 14.74 -16.57
C SER A 60 -31.26 15.19 -18.04
N VAL A 61 -31.01 16.49 -18.28
CA VAL A 61 -30.89 17.07 -19.65
C VAL A 61 -29.84 16.32 -20.47
N TYR A 62 -28.78 15.82 -19.83
CA TYR A 62 -27.71 15.04 -20.44
C TYR A 62 -28.03 13.53 -20.55
N GLY A 63 -29.26 13.10 -20.24
CA GLY A 63 -29.68 11.70 -20.27
C GLY A 63 -29.53 11.03 -21.65
N ILE A 64 -29.49 11.80 -22.74
CA ILE A 64 -29.23 11.32 -24.10
C ILE A 64 -27.81 10.75 -24.22
N PHE A 65 -26.80 11.36 -23.58
CA PHE A 65 -25.42 10.85 -23.59
C PHE A 65 -25.31 9.52 -22.84
N LYS A 66 -26.09 9.34 -21.77
CA LYS A 66 -26.19 8.05 -21.08
C LYS A 66 -26.92 7.00 -21.91
N GLN A 67 -27.80 7.39 -22.84
CA GLN A 67 -28.45 6.47 -23.80
C GLN A 67 -27.46 5.95 -24.83
N ILE A 68 -26.65 6.82 -25.44
CA ILE A 68 -25.72 6.44 -26.51
C ILE A 68 -24.45 5.73 -25.97
N ASN A 69 -24.21 5.81 -24.66
CA ASN A 69 -23.02 5.27 -24.00
C ASN A 69 -22.77 3.77 -24.25
N LEU A 70 -21.51 3.40 -24.46
CA LEU A 70 -21.12 2.04 -24.80
C LEU A 70 -21.30 1.03 -23.66
N ILE A 71 -21.15 1.46 -22.41
CA ILE A 71 -21.36 0.60 -21.23
C ILE A 71 -22.84 0.27 -21.06
N ARG A 72 -23.74 1.16 -21.48
CA ARG A 72 -25.17 0.90 -21.45
C ARG A 72 -25.56 -0.18 -22.47
N LEU A 73 -24.96 -0.18 -23.66
CA LEU A 73 -25.21 -1.19 -24.70
C LEU A 73 -24.91 -2.62 -24.24
N LEU A 74 -23.97 -2.80 -23.30
CA LEU A 74 -23.63 -4.10 -22.71
C LEU A 74 -24.65 -4.58 -21.67
N LYS A 75 -25.50 -3.70 -21.14
CA LYS A 75 -26.53 -4.04 -20.15
C LYS A 75 -27.88 -4.28 -20.83
N VAL A 76 -27.89 -5.28 -21.70
CA VAL A 76 -29.03 -5.61 -22.56
C VAL A 76 -30.27 -6.02 -21.75
N ASN A 77 -30.07 -6.83 -20.71
CA ASN A 77 -31.15 -7.24 -19.81
C ASN A 77 -31.87 -6.02 -19.21
N ASP A 78 -31.13 -5.05 -18.66
CA ASP A 78 -31.70 -3.82 -18.09
C ASP A 78 -32.49 -2.99 -19.13
N ILE A 79 -32.08 -3.03 -20.41
CA ILE A 79 -32.76 -2.31 -21.51
C ILE A 79 -34.07 -3.00 -21.90
N ILE A 80 -34.10 -4.33 -21.92
CA ILE A 80 -35.26 -5.10 -22.37
C ILE A 80 -36.27 -5.30 -21.23
N SER A 81 -35.81 -5.45 -19.99
CA SER A 81 -36.66 -5.63 -18.81
C SER A 81 -37.35 -4.34 -18.38
N THR A 82 -36.76 -3.18 -18.69
CA THR A 82 -37.32 -1.88 -18.31
C THR A 82 -38.27 -1.38 -19.39
N TYR A 83 -39.57 -1.38 -19.09
CA TYR A 83 -40.58 -0.79 -19.98
C TYR A 83 -40.56 0.74 -19.87
N ALA A 84 -39.62 1.37 -20.56
CA ALA A 84 -39.51 2.82 -20.65
C ALA A 84 -39.80 3.27 -22.08
N ASN A 85 -40.75 4.20 -22.21
CA ASN A 85 -41.11 4.82 -23.48
C ASN A 85 -40.77 6.31 -23.41
N ARG A 86 -40.14 6.84 -24.46
CA ARG A 86 -39.88 8.28 -24.58
C ARG A 86 -40.66 8.85 -25.73
N GLY A 87 -41.36 9.95 -25.47
CA GLY A 87 -42.04 10.71 -26.49
C GLY A 87 -41.67 12.17 -26.48
N LYS A 88 -41.75 12.80 -27.66
CA LYS A 88 -41.67 14.25 -27.83
C LYS A 88 -42.92 14.67 -28.59
N GLY A 89 -43.86 15.33 -27.90
CA GLY A 89 -45.17 15.66 -28.46
C GLY A 89 -46.05 14.41 -28.60
N THR A 90 -46.59 14.16 -29.79
CA THR A 90 -47.54 13.06 -30.07
C THR A 90 -46.87 11.72 -30.44
N PHE A 91 -45.54 11.70 -30.62
CA PHE A 91 -44.81 10.50 -31.02
C PHE A 91 -44.11 9.87 -29.81
N VAL A 92 -44.44 8.61 -29.51
CA VAL A 92 -43.88 7.85 -28.39
C VAL A 92 -43.18 6.61 -28.94
N VAL A 93 -41.90 6.46 -28.63
CA VAL A 93 -41.06 5.33 -29.05
C VAL A 93 -40.54 4.59 -27.83
N SER A 94 -40.50 3.26 -27.90
CA SER A 94 -39.90 2.46 -26.84
C SER A 94 -38.39 2.67 -26.76
N GLU A 95 -37.86 2.73 -25.54
CA GLU A 95 -36.43 2.92 -25.31
C GLU A 95 -35.60 1.78 -25.89
N SER A 96 -36.14 0.55 -25.90
CA SER A 96 -35.52 -0.61 -26.57
C SER A 96 -35.33 -0.38 -28.07
N ASN A 97 -36.31 0.20 -28.77
CA ASN A 97 -36.23 0.48 -30.22
C ASN A 97 -35.25 1.63 -30.53
N ILE A 98 -35.20 2.64 -29.66
CA ILE A 98 -34.21 3.73 -29.77
C ILE A 98 -32.80 3.14 -29.64
N MET A 99 -32.57 2.32 -28.63
CA MET A 99 -31.26 1.70 -28.39
C MET A 99 -30.88 0.74 -29.53
N LEU A 100 -31.83 -0.03 -30.07
CA LEU A 100 -31.60 -0.87 -31.25
C LEU A 100 -31.16 -0.04 -32.46
N THR A 101 -31.84 1.09 -32.70
CA THR A 101 -31.50 2.02 -33.79
C THR A 101 -30.10 2.60 -33.62
N VAL A 102 -29.76 3.04 -32.40
CA VAL A 102 -28.42 3.55 -32.07
C VAL A 102 -27.35 2.47 -32.28
N THR A 103 -27.60 1.24 -31.86
CA THR A 103 -26.68 0.10 -32.04
C THR A 103 -26.39 -0.15 -33.52
N THR A 104 -27.43 -0.16 -34.36
CA THR A 104 -27.31 -0.37 -35.81
C THR A 104 -26.55 0.77 -36.48
N VAL A 105 -26.84 2.03 -36.13
CA VAL A 105 -26.12 3.20 -36.67
C VAL A 105 -24.64 3.17 -36.30
N LEU A 106 -24.33 2.86 -35.03
CA LEU A 106 -22.94 2.74 -34.57
C LEU A 106 -22.20 1.59 -35.27
N PHE A 107 -22.85 0.45 -35.49
CA PHE A 107 -22.26 -0.66 -36.22
C PHE A 107 -21.90 -0.28 -37.66
N ILE A 108 -22.85 0.31 -38.39
CA ILE A 108 -22.63 0.74 -39.79
C ILE A 108 -21.52 1.79 -39.85
N ALA A 109 -21.52 2.77 -38.93
CA ALA A 109 -20.48 3.80 -38.86
C ALA A 109 -19.10 3.20 -38.57
N ALA A 110 -19.01 2.24 -37.63
CA ALA A 110 -17.76 1.58 -37.28
C ALA A 110 -17.22 0.71 -38.43
N CYS A 111 -18.09 -0.04 -39.11
CA CYS A 111 -17.73 -0.84 -40.27
C CYS A 111 -17.28 0.04 -41.45
N ALA A 112 -18.04 1.09 -41.77
CA ALA A 112 -17.67 2.04 -42.83
C ALA A 112 -16.35 2.76 -42.51
N GLY A 113 -16.17 3.21 -41.26
CA GLY A 113 -14.94 3.83 -40.78
C GLY A 113 -13.74 2.88 -40.84
N GLY A 114 -13.91 1.62 -40.45
CA GLY A 114 -12.87 0.60 -40.55
C GLY A 114 -12.50 0.29 -42.00
N ILE A 115 -13.48 0.11 -42.89
CA ILE A 115 -13.24 -0.12 -44.34
C ILE A 115 -12.54 1.09 -44.97
N LEU A 116 -13.04 2.30 -44.74
CA LEU A 116 -12.40 3.54 -45.23
C LEU A 116 -10.99 3.69 -44.67
N GLY A 117 -10.77 3.37 -43.40
CA GLY A 117 -9.44 3.31 -42.79
C GLY A 117 -8.52 2.36 -43.53
N THR A 118 -8.97 1.14 -43.88
CA THR A 118 -8.17 0.18 -44.64
C THR A 118 -7.89 0.61 -46.09
N VAL A 119 -8.82 1.31 -46.75
CA VAL A 119 -8.67 1.75 -48.16
C VAL A 119 -7.81 3.01 -48.29
N TYR A 120 -7.95 3.98 -47.38
CA TYR A 120 -7.14 5.21 -47.39
C TYR A 120 -5.71 5.00 -46.87
N MET A 121 -5.44 3.92 -46.14
CA MET A 121 -4.11 3.61 -45.64
C MET A 121 -3.21 3.05 -46.75
N ARG A 122 -2.45 3.94 -47.40
CA ARG A 122 -1.37 3.57 -48.34
C ARG A 122 -0.26 2.75 -47.65
N PRO A 123 0.38 1.78 -48.33
CA PRO A 123 1.56 1.09 -47.82
C PRO A 123 2.70 2.12 -47.64
N GLU A 124 3.31 2.07 -46.45
CA GLU A 124 4.30 3.00 -45.89
C GLU A 124 4.72 4.20 -46.77
N GLN A 125 4.15 5.38 -46.50
CA GLN A 125 4.76 6.65 -46.93
C GLN A 125 5.28 7.43 -45.73
N LYS A 126 6.62 7.59 -45.71
CA LYS A 126 7.47 8.53 -44.97
C LYS A 126 7.19 8.64 -43.46
N LYS A 127 8.21 8.36 -42.63
CA LYS A 127 8.23 8.65 -41.18
C LYS A 127 7.46 9.94 -40.90
N SER A 128 6.40 9.85 -40.10
CA SER A 128 5.55 11.00 -39.78
C SER A 128 6.40 12.13 -39.20
N VAL A 129 5.94 13.37 -39.31
CA VAL A 129 6.63 14.53 -38.70
C VAL A 129 6.86 14.27 -37.20
N ILE A 130 5.91 13.59 -36.55
CA ILE A 130 6.01 13.15 -35.15
C ILE A 130 7.11 12.11 -34.96
N ALA A 131 7.25 11.12 -35.85
CA ALA A 131 8.32 10.13 -35.78
C ALA A 131 9.70 10.76 -36.00
N ARG A 132 9.82 11.76 -36.89
CA ARG A 132 11.08 12.52 -37.08
C ARG A 132 11.41 13.38 -35.86
N ILE A 133 10.41 14.01 -35.24
CA ILE A 133 10.59 14.76 -33.99
C ILE A 133 10.98 13.79 -32.87
N ALA A 134 10.33 12.63 -32.76
CA ALA A 134 10.66 11.60 -31.78
C ALA A 134 12.08 11.04 -31.99
N ASP A 135 12.50 10.79 -33.23
CA ASP A 135 13.87 10.38 -33.55
C ASP A 135 14.87 11.47 -33.15
N LYS A 136 14.56 12.75 -33.40
CA LYS A 136 15.44 13.86 -33.00
C LYS A 136 15.50 14.06 -31.49
N ILE A 137 14.37 13.83 -30.80
CA ILE A 137 14.31 13.77 -29.33
C ILE A 137 15.15 12.58 -28.83
N TRP A 138 15.10 11.43 -29.51
CA TRP A 138 15.85 10.24 -29.15
C TRP A 138 17.36 10.40 -29.39
N GLU A 139 17.76 11.04 -30.49
CA GLU A 139 19.15 11.42 -30.76
C GLU A 139 19.67 12.40 -29.71
N MET A 140 18.88 13.44 -29.39
CA MET A 140 19.20 14.38 -28.32
C MET A 140 19.29 13.68 -26.95
N TYR A 141 18.39 12.73 -26.70
CA TYR A 141 18.38 11.89 -25.51
C TYR A 141 19.63 11.02 -25.41
N GLN A 142 20.03 10.36 -26.50
CA GLN A 142 21.26 9.56 -26.58
C GLN A 142 22.51 10.43 -26.46
N HIS A 143 22.50 11.65 -27.01
CA HIS A 143 23.61 12.59 -26.86
C HIS A 143 23.77 13.04 -25.40
N LEU A 144 22.67 13.36 -24.71
CA LEU A 144 22.67 13.61 -23.26
C LEU A 144 23.18 12.39 -22.49
N LEU A 145 22.73 11.19 -22.86
CA LEU A 145 23.16 9.95 -22.21
C LEU A 145 24.63 9.61 -22.45
N SER A 146 25.19 10.00 -23.59
CA SER A 146 26.57 9.69 -23.97
C SER A 146 27.60 10.29 -23.00
N GLY A 147 27.33 11.48 -22.45
CA GLY A 147 28.21 12.20 -21.52
C GLY A 147 28.16 11.72 -20.08
N TYR A 148 27.22 10.84 -19.71
CA TYR A 148 27.13 10.31 -18.35
C TYR A 148 28.14 9.17 -18.06
N SER A 149 28.48 9.03 -16.78
CA SER A 149 29.32 7.94 -16.28
C SER A 149 28.70 6.56 -16.53
N ILE A 150 29.53 5.51 -16.50
CA ILE A 150 29.09 4.12 -16.68
C ILE A 150 28.03 3.75 -15.62
N THR A 151 28.22 4.17 -14.37
CA THR A 151 27.25 3.93 -13.29
C THR A 151 25.91 4.61 -13.54
N ALA A 152 25.89 5.84 -14.02
CA ALA A 152 24.65 6.55 -14.35
C ALA A 152 23.89 5.89 -15.51
N LYS A 153 24.61 5.37 -16.53
CA LYS A 153 24.02 4.58 -17.62
C LYS A 153 23.41 3.28 -17.12
N GLU A 154 24.07 2.61 -16.18
CA GLU A 154 23.54 1.40 -15.54
C GLU A 154 22.31 1.69 -14.66
N PHE A 155 22.29 2.81 -13.94
CA PHE A 155 21.09 3.28 -13.22
C PHE A 155 19.92 3.58 -14.17
N HIS A 156 20.20 4.28 -15.26
CA HIS A 156 19.21 4.55 -16.30
C HIS A 156 18.63 3.24 -16.85
N LYS A 157 19.48 2.26 -17.14
CA LYS A 157 19.07 0.95 -17.62
C LYS A 157 18.21 0.21 -16.59
N LEU A 158 18.62 0.16 -15.33
CA LEU A 158 17.87 -0.47 -14.24
C LEU A 158 16.47 0.15 -14.06
N LEU A 159 16.40 1.48 -14.02
CA LEU A 159 15.18 2.21 -13.69
C LEU A 159 14.23 2.32 -14.88
N ILE A 160 14.73 2.70 -16.05
CA ILE A 160 13.89 3.04 -17.19
C ILE A 160 13.79 1.86 -18.16
N THR A 161 14.92 1.37 -18.68
CA THR A 161 14.91 0.31 -19.72
C THR A 161 14.40 -1.03 -19.17
N GLY A 162 14.81 -1.40 -17.96
CA GLY A 162 14.36 -2.58 -17.23
C GLY A 162 13.03 -2.40 -16.51
N ARG A 163 12.32 -1.29 -16.74
CA ARG A 163 11.02 -0.95 -16.13
C ARG A 163 11.04 -0.92 -14.60
N GLY A 164 12.21 -0.75 -13.98
CA GLY A 164 12.37 -0.69 -12.52
C GLY A 164 11.50 0.39 -11.87
N LEU A 165 11.26 1.53 -12.54
CA LEU A 165 10.36 2.58 -12.04
C LEU A 165 8.93 2.10 -11.81
N ILE A 166 8.43 1.17 -12.63
CA ILE A 166 7.08 0.61 -12.46
C ILE A 166 7.07 -0.26 -11.19
N VAL A 167 8.09 -1.10 -11.01
CA VAL A 167 8.23 -1.94 -9.81
C VAL A 167 8.35 -1.08 -8.55
N ILE A 168 9.14 0.00 -8.60
CA ILE A 168 9.29 0.96 -7.51
C ILE A 168 7.97 1.67 -7.22
N GLY A 169 7.22 2.07 -8.25
CA GLY A 169 5.91 2.69 -8.09
C GLY A 169 4.90 1.77 -7.40
N VAL A 170 4.83 0.49 -7.82
CA VAL A 170 3.97 -0.52 -7.17
C VAL A 170 4.43 -0.76 -5.73
N LEU A 171 5.74 -0.89 -5.50
CA LEU A 171 6.31 -1.06 -4.16
C LEU A 171 5.96 0.13 -3.25
N ALA A 172 6.04 1.37 -3.75
CA ALA A 172 5.69 2.56 -3.00
C ALA A 172 4.20 2.59 -2.61
N ILE A 173 3.30 2.22 -3.53
CA ILE A 173 1.85 2.13 -3.25
C ILE A 173 1.58 1.08 -2.17
N LEU A 174 2.19 -0.11 -2.30
CA LEU A 174 2.07 -1.18 -1.30
C LEU A 174 2.62 -0.73 0.05
N ALA A 175 3.79 -0.09 0.08
CA ALA A 175 4.38 0.42 1.31
C ALA A 175 3.47 1.44 1.99
N VAL A 176 2.96 2.44 1.26
CA VAL A 176 2.02 3.44 1.82
C VAL A 176 0.75 2.79 2.36
N TYR A 177 0.21 1.80 1.64
CA TYR A 177 -0.98 1.08 2.08
C TYR A 177 -0.71 0.32 3.39
N PHE A 178 0.33 -0.50 3.45
CA PHE A 178 0.62 -1.36 4.61
C PHE A 178 1.19 -0.59 5.81
N VAL A 179 1.90 0.51 5.59
CA VAL A 179 2.34 1.39 6.69
C VAL A 179 1.13 2.05 7.36
N ARG A 180 0.07 2.35 6.60
CA ARG A 180 -1.20 2.90 7.12
C ARG A 180 -2.16 1.84 7.63
N TYR A 181 -2.10 0.63 7.07
CA TYR A 181 -2.99 -0.47 7.41
C TYR A 181 -2.56 -1.09 8.74
N GLY A 182 -3.50 -1.23 9.68
CA GLY A 182 -3.23 -1.82 10.99
C GLY A 182 -2.69 -0.83 12.03
N GLN A 183 -2.75 0.48 11.77
CA GLN A 183 -2.42 1.49 12.77
C GLN A 183 -3.50 1.53 13.86
N MET A 184 -3.09 1.33 15.12
CA MET A 184 -3.98 1.46 16.26
C MET A 184 -4.12 2.94 16.64
N THR A 185 -5.36 3.43 16.70
CA THR A 185 -5.69 4.75 17.24
C THR A 185 -6.08 4.62 18.70
N PHE A 186 -5.32 5.27 19.59
CA PHE A 186 -5.61 5.26 21.01
C PHE A 186 -6.75 6.23 21.37
N SER A 187 -7.56 5.85 22.36
CA SER A 187 -8.60 6.73 22.92
C SER A 187 -7.98 7.94 23.63
N ASP A 188 -8.75 9.00 23.83
CA ASP A 188 -8.25 10.22 24.48
C ASP A 188 -7.77 9.96 25.92
N SER A 189 -8.46 9.08 26.66
CA SER A 189 -8.02 8.64 28.00
C SER A 189 -6.68 7.90 27.97
N THR A 190 -6.43 7.11 26.93
CA THR A 190 -5.18 6.36 26.75
C THR A 190 -4.03 7.31 26.42
N LYS A 191 -4.28 8.31 25.58
CA LYS A 191 -3.31 9.36 25.25
C LYS A 191 -2.95 10.21 26.47
N GLU A 192 -3.91 10.47 27.36
CA GLU A 192 -3.64 11.18 28.61
C GLU A 192 -2.65 10.40 29.50
N LEU A 193 -2.84 9.08 29.62
CA LEU A 193 -1.90 8.20 30.33
C LEU A 193 -0.52 8.18 29.67
N ASP A 194 -0.46 8.07 28.34
CA ASP A 194 0.81 8.12 27.60
C ASP A 194 1.53 9.46 27.79
N ASN A 195 0.79 10.57 27.88
CA ASN A 195 1.38 11.87 28.18
C ASN A 195 2.02 11.90 29.56
N ILE A 196 1.42 11.27 30.57
CA ILE A 196 2.01 11.13 31.91
C ILE A 196 3.32 10.35 31.86
N TYR A 197 3.39 9.24 31.09
CA TYR A 197 4.65 8.51 30.87
C TYR A 197 5.73 9.36 30.19
N ILE A 198 5.35 10.18 29.20
CA ILE A 198 6.30 11.02 28.44
C ILE A 198 6.82 12.19 29.29
N THR A 199 5.98 12.75 30.16
CA THR A 199 6.30 13.95 30.94
C THR A 199 6.95 13.64 32.28
N ASN A 200 6.50 12.57 32.94
CA ASN A 200 6.85 12.24 34.33
C ASN A 200 7.42 10.82 34.50
N GLY A 201 7.66 10.11 33.38
CA GLY A 201 8.31 8.80 33.36
C GLY A 201 9.82 8.88 33.12
N GLY A 202 10.39 7.79 32.62
CA GLY A 202 11.83 7.64 32.40
C GLY A 202 12.55 6.98 33.58
N LYS A 203 13.81 7.36 33.82
CA LYS A 203 14.64 6.76 34.87
C LYS A 203 14.17 7.12 36.28
N GLU A 204 13.78 8.38 36.47
CA GLU A 204 13.23 8.90 37.72
C GLU A 204 11.73 9.11 37.53
N TYR A 205 10.91 8.35 38.27
CA TYR A 205 9.46 8.35 38.13
C TYR A 205 8.75 8.58 39.46
N HIS A 206 9.36 9.38 40.35
CA HIS A 206 8.83 9.70 41.68
C HIS A 206 7.41 10.27 41.62
N TYR A 207 7.15 11.17 40.68
CA TYR A 207 5.80 11.74 40.49
C TYR A 207 4.73 10.65 40.26
N ILE A 208 5.02 9.68 39.40
CA ILE A 208 4.09 8.58 39.12
C ILE A 208 3.93 7.70 40.36
N THR A 209 5.02 7.47 41.10
CA THR A 209 5.00 6.73 42.36
C THR A 209 4.17 7.41 43.44
N ASP A 210 4.34 8.71 43.63
CA ASP A 210 3.59 9.50 44.60
C ASP A 210 2.10 9.53 44.24
N MET A 211 1.78 9.73 42.96
CA MET A 211 0.41 9.67 42.46
C MET A 211 -0.23 8.30 42.72
N VAL A 212 0.48 7.20 42.48
CA VAL A 212 -0.01 5.85 42.76
C VAL A 212 -0.24 5.65 44.26
N ASN A 213 0.72 6.04 45.09
CA ASN A 213 0.64 5.89 46.55
C ASN A 213 -0.48 6.73 47.16
N GLU A 214 -0.68 7.97 46.70
CA GLU A 214 -1.78 8.83 47.11
C GLU A 214 -3.14 8.15 46.83
N ARG A 215 -3.34 7.66 45.60
CA ARG A 215 -4.59 7.00 45.22
C ARG A 215 -4.82 5.67 45.92
N LEU A 216 -3.74 4.94 46.21
CA LEU A 216 -3.80 3.70 46.96
C LEU A 216 -4.19 3.97 48.43
N ASN A 217 -3.59 4.98 49.05
CA ASN A 217 -3.89 5.39 50.42
C ASN A 217 -5.33 5.90 50.55
N ASP A 218 -5.80 6.74 49.60
CA ASP A 218 -7.19 7.21 49.53
C ASP A 218 -8.19 6.06 49.43
N TYR A 219 -7.86 5.03 48.65
CA TYR A 219 -8.70 3.84 48.54
C TYR A 219 -8.69 3.02 49.82
N GLN A 220 -7.52 2.79 50.42
CA GLN A 220 -7.39 2.04 51.66
C GLN A 220 -8.09 2.73 52.84
N SER A 221 -8.00 4.05 52.94
CA SER A 221 -8.71 4.83 53.95
C SER A 221 -10.22 4.73 53.76
N ALA A 222 -10.73 4.91 52.54
CA ALA A 222 -12.15 4.76 52.25
C ALA A 222 -12.68 3.36 52.56
N VAL A 223 -11.90 2.30 52.25
CA VAL A 223 -12.27 0.91 52.58
C VAL A 223 -12.33 0.71 54.09
N LYS A 224 -11.37 1.26 54.84
CA LYS A 224 -11.36 1.18 56.31
C LYS A 224 -12.55 1.92 56.91
N ASP A 225 -12.84 3.13 56.45
CA ASP A 225 -13.99 3.92 56.90
C ASP A 225 -15.31 3.21 56.62
N ALA A 226 -15.42 2.52 55.47
CA ALA A 226 -16.60 1.71 55.15
C ALA A 226 -16.73 0.46 56.03
N GLN A 227 -15.63 -0.20 56.37
CA GLN A 227 -15.63 -1.31 57.31
C GLN A 227 -16.05 -0.86 58.71
N ASP A 228 -15.52 0.26 59.18
CA ASP A 228 -15.86 0.84 60.48
C ASP A 228 -17.34 1.31 60.52
N CYS A 229 -17.84 1.92 59.43
CA CYS A 229 -19.24 2.30 59.29
C CYS A 229 -20.17 1.08 59.31
N MET A 230 -19.80 0.00 58.62
CA MET A 230 -20.54 -1.27 58.63
C MET A 230 -20.57 -1.92 60.02
N ALA A 231 -19.46 -1.84 60.77
CA ALA A 231 -19.40 -2.32 62.15
C ALA A 231 -20.34 -1.54 63.07
N ARG A 232 -20.39 -0.20 62.93
CA ARG A 232 -21.31 0.67 63.68
C ARG A 232 -22.78 0.42 63.31
N TYR A 233 -23.07 0.15 62.04
CA TYR A 233 -24.42 -0.24 61.60
C TYR A 233 -24.86 -1.56 62.24
N ASN A 234 -23.98 -2.56 62.28
CA ASN A 234 -24.26 -3.84 62.94
C ASN A 234 -24.47 -3.71 64.46
N ALA A 235 -23.86 -2.69 65.08
CA ALA A 235 -24.06 -2.33 66.48
C ALA A 235 -25.32 -1.46 66.74
N GLY A 236 -26.03 -1.04 65.68
CA GLY A 236 -27.22 -0.18 65.77
C GLY A 236 -26.94 1.32 65.90
N GLU A 237 -25.68 1.75 65.72
CA GLU A 237 -25.20 3.13 65.92
C GLU A 237 -25.07 3.95 64.63
N ALA A 238 -25.37 3.35 63.48
CA ALA A 238 -25.31 4.00 62.16
C ALA A 238 -26.55 3.66 61.33
N THR A 239 -26.88 4.52 60.38
CA THR A 239 -28.04 4.35 59.49
C THR A 239 -27.65 3.67 58.17
N LEU A 240 -28.64 3.08 57.48
CA LEU A 240 -28.42 2.46 56.18
C LEU A 240 -27.92 3.47 55.12
N GLU A 241 -28.30 4.74 55.26
CA GLU A 241 -27.89 5.82 54.37
C GLU A 241 -26.38 6.12 54.50
N GLU A 242 -25.85 6.19 55.73
CA GLU A 242 -24.42 6.37 56.01
C GLU A 242 -23.56 5.22 55.44
N VAL A 243 -24.04 3.97 55.57
CA VAL A 243 -23.37 2.80 54.98
C VAL A 243 -23.37 2.88 53.45
N THR A 244 -24.47 3.33 52.86
CA THR A 244 -24.61 3.46 51.41
C THR A 244 -23.70 4.56 50.85
N GLU A 245 -23.58 5.69 51.56
CA GLU A 245 -22.67 6.78 51.21
C GLU A 245 -21.20 6.35 51.30
N SER A 246 -20.82 5.66 52.38
CA SER A 246 -19.47 5.14 52.55
C SER A 246 -19.10 4.10 51.47
N SER A 247 -20.01 3.19 51.14
CA SER A 247 -19.84 2.22 50.05
C SER A 247 -19.73 2.89 48.66
N SER A 248 -20.49 3.96 48.44
CA SER A 248 -20.38 4.78 47.22
C SER A 248 -19.02 5.48 47.13
N THR A 249 -18.49 5.93 48.26
CA THR A 249 -17.16 6.56 48.38
C THR A 249 -16.05 5.55 48.04
N VAL A 250 -16.12 4.33 48.58
CA VAL A 250 -15.21 3.23 48.21
C VAL A 250 -15.26 2.96 46.71
N SER A 251 -16.46 2.91 46.13
CA SER A 251 -16.64 2.68 44.70
C SER A 251 -16.01 3.80 43.85
N LEU A 252 -16.14 5.06 44.27
CA LEU A 252 -15.50 6.20 43.61
C LEU A 252 -13.97 6.09 43.65
N TYR A 253 -13.38 5.80 44.81
CA TYR A 253 -11.93 5.64 44.94
C TYR A 253 -11.41 4.40 44.24
N ALA A 254 -12.19 3.31 44.18
CA ALA A 254 -11.87 2.13 43.38
C ALA A 254 -11.74 2.48 41.88
N VAL A 255 -12.65 3.30 41.35
CA VAL A 255 -12.57 3.77 39.96
C VAL A 255 -11.35 4.67 39.74
N LYS A 256 -11.04 5.56 40.69
CA LYS A 256 -9.84 6.42 40.62
C LYS A 256 -8.54 5.60 40.67
N LEU A 257 -8.48 4.57 41.52
CA LEU A 257 -7.35 3.64 41.60
C LEU A 257 -7.24 2.80 40.32
N GLY A 258 -8.38 2.35 39.79
CA GLY A 258 -8.44 1.61 38.53
C GLY A 258 -7.80 2.37 37.36
N ARG A 259 -7.89 3.71 37.34
CA ARG A 259 -7.23 4.55 36.33
C ARG A 259 -5.70 4.55 36.40
N VAL A 260 -5.12 4.36 37.59
CA VAL A 260 -3.65 4.30 37.79
C VAL A 260 -3.12 2.88 37.90
N SER A 261 -3.99 1.87 37.79
CA SER A 261 -3.63 0.46 37.90
C SER A 261 -2.57 0.01 36.89
N GLU A 262 -2.50 0.66 35.72
CA GLU A 262 -1.46 0.43 34.72
C GLU A 262 -0.07 0.77 35.28
N PHE A 263 0.07 1.92 35.94
CA PHE A 263 1.33 2.35 36.55
C PHE A 263 1.73 1.42 37.71
N MET A 264 0.77 0.97 38.52
CA MET A 264 1.02 0.01 39.61
C MET A 264 1.64 -1.29 39.09
N LYS A 265 1.01 -1.89 38.07
CA LYS A 265 1.53 -3.11 37.43
C LYS A 265 2.91 -2.88 36.83
N LYS A 266 3.14 -1.70 36.26
CA LYS A 266 4.44 -1.34 35.69
C LYS A 266 5.51 -1.20 36.77
N GLN A 267 5.21 -0.61 37.93
CA GLN A 267 6.14 -0.54 39.05
C GLN A 267 6.51 -1.92 39.59
N GLU A 268 5.52 -2.80 39.75
CA GLU A 268 5.73 -4.19 40.17
C GLU A 268 6.66 -4.92 39.19
N TYR A 269 6.41 -4.78 37.88
CA TYR A 269 7.28 -5.32 36.85
C TYR A 269 8.71 -4.76 36.91
N LEU A 270 8.87 -3.43 37.08
CA LEU A 270 10.19 -2.81 37.19
C LEU A 270 10.97 -3.29 38.42
N GLN A 271 10.28 -3.58 39.52
CA GLN A 271 10.88 -4.18 40.70
C GLN A 271 11.31 -5.63 40.42
N GLU A 272 10.46 -6.43 39.79
CA GLU A 272 10.76 -7.83 39.46
C GLU A 272 11.99 -7.95 38.55
N ILE A 273 12.10 -7.12 37.51
CA ILE A 273 13.27 -7.17 36.61
C ILE A 273 14.56 -6.71 37.30
N ASN A 274 14.47 -5.81 38.27
CA ASN A 274 15.64 -5.39 39.04
C ASN A 274 16.11 -6.53 39.95
N GLU A 275 15.19 -7.17 40.65
CA GLU A 275 15.49 -8.31 41.52
C GLU A 275 16.05 -9.52 40.74
N LYS A 276 15.51 -9.79 39.55
CA LYS A 276 15.84 -10.98 38.75
C LYS A 276 17.05 -10.81 37.84
N TYR A 277 17.23 -9.63 37.25
CA TYR A 277 18.25 -9.37 36.23
C TYR A 277 19.24 -8.25 36.59
N GLY A 278 19.02 -7.52 37.71
CA GLY A 278 19.86 -6.39 38.12
C GLY A 278 19.78 -5.20 37.18
N VAL A 279 18.63 -5.00 36.51
CA VAL A 279 18.41 -3.93 35.54
C VAL A 279 17.48 -2.88 36.12
N ASP A 280 17.96 -1.65 36.25
CA ASP A 280 17.14 -0.50 36.56
C ASP A 280 16.34 -0.07 35.32
N GLY A 281 15.11 -0.58 35.21
CA GLY A 281 14.22 -0.25 34.10
C GLY A 281 13.59 1.14 34.21
N TYR A 282 13.15 1.67 33.07
CA TYR A 282 12.55 3.00 32.98
C TYR A 282 11.02 2.88 32.97
N MET A 283 10.34 3.84 33.59
CA MET A 283 8.89 3.94 33.57
C MET A 283 8.43 4.49 32.21
N ILE A 284 8.07 3.59 31.30
CA ILE A 284 7.66 3.91 29.92
C ILE A 284 6.41 3.12 29.51
N SER A 285 5.62 3.72 28.62
CA SER A 285 4.46 3.05 28.02
C SER A 285 4.89 2.00 27.00
N ASP A 286 4.30 0.80 27.08
CA ASP A 286 4.56 -0.29 26.15
C ASP A 286 3.81 -0.11 24.82
N ARG A 287 2.68 0.60 24.83
CA ARG A 287 1.72 0.71 23.71
C ARG A 287 2.36 1.13 22.39
N GLY A 288 3.12 2.23 22.40
CA GLY A 288 3.76 2.73 21.19
C GLY A 288 4.81 1.75 20.64
N TYR A 289 5.60 1.13 21.52
CA TYR A 289 6.64 0.20 21.11
C TYR A 289 6.10 -1.17 20.68
N GLU A 290 4.94 -1.60 21.20
CA GLU A 290 4.24 -2.79 20.70
C GLU A 290 3.85 -2.65 19.22
N GLU A 291 3.45 -1.45 18.80
CA GLU A 291 3.13 -1.13 17.40
C GLU A 291 4.37 -0.98 16.52
N ILE A 292 5.49 -0.47 17.07
CA ILE A 292 6.73 -0.28 16.32
C ILE A 292 7.41 -1.61 16.04
N PHE A 293 7.62 -2.45 17.06
CA PHE A 293 8.36 -3.70 16.90
C PHE A 293 7.85 -4.89 17.74
N GLY A 294 6.76 -4.72 18.48
CA GLY A 294 6.11 -5.80 19.21
C GLY A 294 5.16 -6.62 18.34
N LYS A 295 4.15 -7.22 18.98
CA LYS A 295 3.23 -8.19 18.36
C LYS A 295 2.47 -7.61 17.16
N TYR A 296 2.05 -6.35 17.24
CA TYR A 296 1.25 -5.71 16.19
C TYR A 296 2.08 -5.33 14.96
N SER A 297 3.40 -5.16 15.12
CA SER A 297 4.31 -4.84 14.01
C SER A 297 4.55 -6.01 13.04
N ILE A 298 4.36 -7.26 13.48
CA ILE A 298 4.83 -8.47 12.78
C ILE A 298 4.33 -8.53 11.33
N ILE A 299 3.04 -8.27 11.11
CA ILE A 299 2.42 -8.37 9.78
C ILE A 299 2.94 -7.24 8.87
N ARG A 300 2.93 -5.99 9.36
CA ARG A 300 3.44 -4.82 8.63
C ARG A 300 4.88 -5.07 8.19
N GLU A 301 5.73 -5.44 9.13
CA GLU A 301 7.16 -5.64 8.89
C GLU A 301 7.45 -6.82 7.93
N ALA A 302 6.71 -7.92 8.06
CA ALA A 302 6.86 -9.07 7.17
C ALA A 302 6.44 -8.73 5.73
N VAL A 303 5.33 -8.03 5.54
CA VAL A 303 4.86 -7.63 4.21
C VAL A 303 5.80 -6.63 3.56
N LEU A 304 6.27 -5.61 4.29
CA LEU A 304 7.25 -4.65 3.77
C LEU A 304 8.55 -5.33 3.37
N PHE A 305 9.03 -6.27 4.19
CA PHE A 305 10.23 -7.05 3.89
C PHE A 305 10.05 -7.91 2.62
N LEU A 306 8.95 -8.66 2.53
CA LEU A 306 8.66 -9.53 1.38
C LEU A 306 8.46 -8.72 0.08
N ALA A 307 7.76 -7.58 0.17
CA ALA A 307 7.54 -6.70 -0.97
C ALA A 307 8.88 -6.11 -1.48
N LEU A 308 9.74 -5.65 -0.57
CA LEU A 308 11.08 -5.16 -0.93
C LEU A 308 11.93 -6.27 -1.56
N ALA A 309 11.94 -7.47 -0.96
CA ALA A 309 12.66 -8.62 -1.50
C ALA A 309 12.18 -8.98 -2.91
N ALA A 310 10.86 -9.06 -3.12
CA ALA A 310 10.26 -9.33 -4.43
C ALA A 310 10.62 -8.24 -5.46
N ALA A 311 10.57 -6.97 -5.07
CA ALA A 311 10.94 -5.85 -5.93
C ALA A 311 12.41 -5.94 -6.38
N ILE A 312 13.32 -6.23 -5.46
CA ILE A 312 14.75 -6.40 -5.77
C ILE A 312 14.94 -7.59 -6.72
N ILE A 313 14.28 -8.72 -6.45
CA ILE A 313 14.37 -9.91 -7.30
C ILE A 313 13.92 -9.57 -8.73
N LEU A 314 12.76 -8.91 -8.89
CA LEU A 314 12.21 -8.55 -10.19
C LEU A 314 13.11 -7.57 -10.95
N ILE A 315 13.62 -6.52 -10.28
CA ILE A 315 14.49 -5.52 -10.90
C ILE A 315 15.80 -6.15 -11.37
N VAL A 316 16.44 -6.96 -10.51
CA VAL A 316 17.72 -7.60 -10.84
C VAL A 316 17.55 -8.63 -11.95
N ALA A 317 16.52 -9.47 -11.85
CA ALA A 317 16.28 -10.53 -12.83
C ALA A 317 15.98 -9.95 -14.22
N GLU A 318 15.06 -8.97 -14.31
CA GLU A 318 14.71 -8.34 -15.60
C GLU A 318 15.91 -7.62 -16.20
N ASN A 319 16.72 -6.94 -15.38
CA ASN A 319 17.90 -6.25 -15.87
C ASN A 319 18.91 -7.21 -16.50
N ILE A 320 19.19 -8.36 -15.87
CA ILE A 320 20.10 -9.37 -16.43
C ILE A 320 19.50 -9.95 -17.71
N VAL A 321 18.23 -10.34 -17.71
CA VAL A 321 17.53 -10.92 -18.87
C VAL A 321 17.54 -9.97 -20.07
N LEU A 322 17.35 -8.67 -19.83
CA LEU A 322 17.38 -7.63 -20.86
C LEU A 322 18.73 -7.59 -21.60
N GLU A 323 19.85 -7.79 -20.92
CA GLU A 323 21.18 -7.79 -21.56
C GLU A 323 21.38 -8.95 -22.53
N TYR A 324 20.87 -10.13 -22.16
CA TYR A 324 20.93 -11.29 -23.03
C TYR A 324 19.99 -11.14 -24.23
N ARG A 325 18.79 -10.57 -24.04
CA ARG A 325 17.86 -10.32 -25.15
C ARG A 325 18.38 -9.28 -26.14
N THR A 326 19.02 -8.23 -25.65
CA THR A 326 19.56 -7.13 -26.49
C THR A 326 20.90 -7.47 -27.14
N GLY A 327 21.52 -8.60 -26.77
CA GLY A 327 22.84 -8.98 -27.28
C GLY A 327 23.97 -8.09 -26.77
N MET A 328 23.71 -7.22 -25.79
CA MET A 328 24.71 -6.30 -25.22
C MET A 328 25.92 -7.06 -24.64
N ASN A 329 25.71 -8.28 -24.15
CA ASN A 329 26.78 -9.16 -23.68
C ASN A 329 27.86 -9.45 -24.73
N TYR A 330 27.52 -9.51 -26.03
CA TYR A 330 28.51 -9.74 -27.08
C TYR A 330 29.44 -8.54 -27.28
N ILE A 331 28.88 -7.33 -27.23
CA ILE A 331 29.63 -6.06 -27.37
C ILE A 331 30.57 -5.87 -26.18
N ILE A 332 30.11 -6.19 -24.98
CA ILE A 332 30.89 -6.05 -23.75
C ILE A 332 32.06 -7.03 -23.72
N ASN A 333 31.85 -8.26 -24.17
CA ASN A 333 32.92 -9.27 -24.27
C ASN A 333 34.03 -8.86 -25.24
N ALA A 334 33.73 -7.98 -26.21
CA ALA A 334 34.71 -7.45 -27.16
C ALA A 334 35.41 -6.14 -26.68
N SER A 335 35.07 -5.59 -25.52
CA SER A 335 35.54 -4.26 -25.09
C SER A 335 36.90 -4.29 -24.35
N ARG A 336 37.70 -3.25 -24.58
CA ARG A 336 39.11 -3.11 -24.11
C ARG A 336 39.27 -3.00 -22.58
N HIS A 337 38.27 -2.48 -21.86
CA HIS A 337 38.31 -2.37 -20.38
C HIS A 337 37.86 -3.67 -19.67
N GLY A 338 37.59 -4.74 -20.43
CA GLY A 338 37.39 -6.09 -19.90
C GLY A 338 35.99 -6.38 -19.32
N ARG A 339 35.63 -7.67 -19.30
CA ARG A 339 34.36 -8.20 -18.79
C ARG A 339 34.13 -7.90 -17.30
N CYS A 340 35.19 -8.00 -16.50
CA CYS A 340 35.10 -7.90 -15.04
C CYS A 340 34.81 -6.46 -14.57
N TRP A 341 35.40 -5.44 -15.24
CA TRP A 341 35.21 -4.04 -14.89
C TRP A 341 33.74 -3.59 -14.99
N ILE A 342 33.08 -3.96 -16.10
CA ILE A 342 31.67 -3.64 -16.33
C ILE A 342 30.77 -4.44 -15.37
N GLN A 343 31.11 -5.71 -15.10
CA GLN A 343 30.39 -6.51 -14.10
C GLN A 343 30.45 -5.91 -12.69
N ILE A 344 31.60 -5.38 -12.26
CA ILE A 344 31.75 -4.71 -10.96
C ILE A 344 30.88 -3.46 -10.89
N HIS A 345 30.89 -2.63 -11.92
CA HIS A 345 30.07 -1.41 -11.95
C HIS A 345 28.58 -1.72 -11.87
N ARG A 346 28.13 -2.84 -12.47
CA ARG A 346 26.75 -3.32 -12.39
C ARG A 346 26.37 -3.85 -11.02
N ALA A 347 27.27 -4.62 -10.41
CA ALA A 347 27.06 -5.09 -9.05
C ALA A 347 26.95 -3.90 -8.10
N LEU A 348 27.84 -2.92 -8.24
CA LEU A 348 27.82 -1.68 -7.45
C LEU A 348 26.54 -0.86 -7.66
N THR A 349 26.07 -0.68 -8.91
CA THR A 349 24.81 0.05 -9.14
C THR A 349 23.60 -0.68 -8.58
N GLY A 350 23.56 -2.02 -8.66
CA GLY A 350 22.50 -2.82 -8.04
C GLY A 350 22.52 -2.75 -6.51
N VAL A 351 23.70 -2.79 -5.88
CA VAL A 351 23.85 -2.59 -4.43
C VAL A 351 23.39 -1.19 -4.03
N MET A 352 23.82 -0.15 -4.76
CA MET A 352 23.39 1.23 -4.48
C MET A 352 21.88 1.40 -4.61
N LEU A 353 21.26 0.84 -5.65
CA LEU A 353 19.80 0.85 -5.79
C LEU A 353 19.12 0.13 -4.63
N THR A 354 19.66 -1.00 -4.20
CA THR A 354 19.15 -1.77 -3.05
C THR A 354 19.19 -0.96 -1.76
N ILE A 355 20.29 -0.23 -1.51
CA ILE A 355 20.42 0.70 -0.38
C ILE A 355 19.35 1.79 -0.46
N ILE A 356 19.20 2.43 -1.63
CA ILE A 356 18.20 3.50 -1.83
C ILE A 356 16.78 2.99 -1.55
N LEU A 357 16.41 1.81 -2.08
CA LEU A 357 15.09 1.23 -1.85
C LEU A 357 14.88 0.81 -0.39
N PHE A 358 15.90 0.25 0.24
CA PHE A 358 15.84 -0.08 1.66
C PHE A 358 15.59 1.17 2.52
N CYS A 359 16.38 2.23 2.30
CA CYS A 359 16.21 3.51 3.01
C CYS A 359 14.85 4.15 2.71
N PHE A 360 14.36 4.06 1.48
CA PHE A 360 13.06 4.60 1.11
C PHE A 360 11.91 3.91 1.86
N ILE A 361 11.91 2.57 1.91
CA ILE A 361 10.84 1.78 2.53
C ILE A 361 10.92 1.86 4.06
N TYR A 362 12.06 1.51 4.65
CA TYR A 362 12.20 1.51 6.10
C TYR A 362 12.29 2.92 6.68
N GLY A 363 12.79 3.90 5.91
CA GLY A 363 12.73 5.31 6.31
C GLY A 363 11.30 5.83 6.36
N MET A 364 10.45 5.46 5.39
CA MET A 364 9.03 5.81 5.39
C MET A 364 8.27 5.16 6.55
N ASP A 365 8.52 3.87 6.80
CA ASP A 365 7.93 3.13 7.94
C ASP A 365 8.32 3.78 9.27
N MET A 366 9.61 3.98 9.51
CA MET A 366 10.12 4.60 10.75
C MET A 366 9.63 6.04 10.92
N TYR A 367 9.57 6.83 9.84
CA TYR A 367 9.02 8.19 9.88
C TYR A 367 7.55 8.17 10.30
N THR A 368 6.75 7.27 9.73
CA THR A 368 5.32 7.20 10.06
C THR A 368 5.13 6.76 11.51
N MET A 369 5.86 5.74 11.95
CA MET A 369 5.84 5.26 13.33
C MET A 369 6.24 6.36 14.32
N TYR A 370 7.30 7.11 14.01
CA TYR A 370 7.73 8.26 14.81
C TYR A 370 6.62 9.31 14.93
N THR A 371 5.98 9.67 13.81
CA THR A 371 4.94 10.71 13.82
C THR A 371 3.66 10.31 14.57
N MET A 372 3.36 9.02 14.66
CA MET A 372 2.11 8.55 15.29
C MET A 372 2.27 8.15 16.75
N TYR A 373 3.34 7.42 17.07
CA TYR A 373 3.55 6.85 18.41
C TYR A 373 4.65 7.54 19.19
N GLY A 374 5.50 8.31 18.53
CA GLY A 374 6.74 8.81 19.12
C GLY A 374 7.74 7.68 19.41
N MET A 375 8.94 8.07 19.86
CA MET A 375 9.98 7.15 20.32
C MET A 375 10.68 7.74 21.55
N PRO A 376 9.99 7.89 22.70
CA PRO A 376 10.58 8.47 23.89
C PRO A 376 11.55 7.48 24.55
N TYR A 377 12.60 8.00 25.19
CA TYR A 377 13.54 7.21 26.00
C TYR A 377 14.26 6.07 25.26
N LEU A 378 14.81 6.33 24.06
CA LEU A 378 15.57 5.33 23.30
C LEU A 378 16.81 4.77 24.01
N GLU A 379 17.32 5.49 25.01
CA GLU A 379 18.44 5.08 25.86
C GLU A 379 18.04 4.11 26.98
N ALA A 380 16.74 3.93 27.23
CA ALA A 380 16.25 3.03 28.26
C ALA A 380 16.68 1.57 27.98
N PRO A 381 16.96 0.77 29.02
CA PRO A 381 17.17 -0.66 28.87
C PRO A 381 15.98 -1.31 28.18
N LEU A 382 16.23 -2.24 27.26
CA LEU A 382 15.19 -2.89 26.45
C LEU A 382 14.14 -3.61 27.32
N MET A 383 14.58 -4.19 28.45
CA MET A 383 13.70 -4.84 29.43
C MET A 383 12.72 -3.89 30.11
N SER A 384 12.88 -2.56 29.98
CA SER A 384 11.87 -1.60 30.45
C SER A 384 10.51 -1.81 29.77
N LEU A 385 10.50 -2.45 28.59
CA LEU A 385 9.29 -2.88 27.91
C LEU A 385 8.85 -4.25 28.42
N THR A 386 7.59 -4.38 28.85
CA THR A 386 7.09 -5.63 29.47
C THR A 386 7.17 -6.82 28.52
N PHE A 387 6.84 -6.62 27.25
CA PHE A 387 6.89 -7.66 26.23
C PHE A 387 8.32 -8.07 25.80
N MET A 388 9.35 -7.40 26.32
CA MET A 388 10.76 -7.70 26.06
C MET A 388 11.46 -8.33 27.28
N GLU A 389 10.69 -8.81 28.27
CA GLU A 389 11.26 -9.55 29.41
C GLU A 389 12.14 -10.72 28.93
N GLY A 390 13.31 -10.90 29.55
CA GLY A 390 14.25 -11.97 29.22
C GLY A 390 15.13 -11.71 27.98
N CYS A 391 14.98 -10.57 27.30
CA CYS A 391 15.95 -10.12 26.30
C CYS A 391 17.30 -9.75 26.96
N ASN A 392 18.36 -9.50 26.19
CA ASN A 392 19.66 -9.18 26.79
C ASN A 392 19.58 -7.86 27.61
N PRO A 393 20.00 -7.86 28.90
CA PRO A 393 19.88 -6.70 29.78
C PRO A 393 20.72 -5.49 29.36
N SER A 394 21.77 -5.70 28.56
CA SER A 394 22.69 -4.64 28.15
C SER A 394 22.23 -3.82 26.95
N PHE A 395 21.19 -4.26 26.22
CA PHE A 395 20.73 -3.52 25.04
C PHE A 395 19.74 -2.42 25.40
N THR A 396 19.90 -1.26 24.77
CA THR A 396 18.90 -0.20 24.82
C THR A 396 17.82 -0.39 23.75
N ILE A 397 16.68 0.28 23.90
CA ILE A 397 15.61 0.28 22.90
C ILE A 397 16.12 0.77 21.53
N GLY A 398 16.88 1.87 21.52
CA GLY A 398 17.47 2.42 20.29
C GLY A 398 18.45 1.47 19.61
N GLN A 399 19.33 0.82 20.39
CA GLN A 399 20.25 -0.19 19.87
C GLN A 399 19.49 -1.37 19.26
N TRP A 400 18.41 -1.82 19.90
CA TRP A 400 17.58 -2.91 19.39
C TRP A 400 16.96 -2.59 18.02
N ILE A 401 16.39 -1.38 17.87
CA ILE A 401 15.84 -0.92 16.58
C ILE A 401 16.92 -0.94 15.49
N ILE A 402 18.12 -0.42 15.79
CA ILE A 402 19.24 -0.42 14.85
C ILE A 402 19.66 -1.84 14.47
N ILE A 403 19.82 -2.74 15.45
CA ILE A 403 20.19 -4.13 15.21
C ILE A 403 19.18 -4.81 14.29
N ARG A 404 17.88 -4.57 14.48
CA ARG A 404 16.82 -5.13 13.61
C ARG A 404 16.93 -4.59 12.18
N LEU A 405 17.15 -3.28 12.02
CA LEU A 405 17.33 -2.67 10.69
C LEU A 405 18.58 -3.22 9.99
N VAL A 406 19.71 -3.34 10.70
CA VAL A 406 20.94 -3.91 10.16
C VAL A 406 20.75 -5.37 9.76
N LYS A 407 20.12 -6.19 10.60
CA LYS A 407 19.82 -7.60 10.27
C LYS A 407 18.97 -7.70 9.00
N ARG A 408 17.93 -6.88 8.86
CA ARG A 408 17.09 -6.83 7.65
C ARG A 408 17.88 -6.42 6.42
N PHE A 409 18.72 -5.39 6.55
CA PHE A 409 19.56 -4.90 5.47
C PHE A 409 20.53 -5.99 4.97
N VAL A 410 21.18 -6.70 5.88
CA VAL A 410 22.09 -7.82 5.53
C VAL A 410 21.35 -8.92 4.78
N VAL A 411 20.16 -9.31 5.22
CA VAL A 411 19.36 -10.34 4.54
C VAL A 411 18.93 -9.88 3.14
N ILE A 412 18.49 -8.62 3.00
CA ILE A 412 18.14 -8.05 1.70
C ILE A 412 19.35 -8.03 0.75
N LEU A 413 20.54 -7.71 1.26
CA LEU A 413 21.77 -7.71 0.49
C LEU A 413 22.17 -9.14 0.06
N GLN A 414 21.97 -10.14 0.93
CA GLN A 414 22.13 -11.55 0.59
C GLN A 414 21.16 -11.98 -0.52
N ILE A 415 19.89 -11.58 -0.45
CA ILE A 415 18.89 -11.85 -1.50
C ILE A 415 19.30 -11.23 -2.83
N TYR A 416 19.80 -9.99 -2.81
CA TYR A 416 20.35 -9.33 -4.00
C TYR A 416 21.49 -10.15 -4.61
N ILE A 417 22.51 -10.53 -3.82
CA ILE A 417 23.66 -11.30 -4.28
C ILE A 417 23.22 -12.65 -4.84
N ALA A 418 22.36 -13.38 -4.11
CA ALA A 418 21.84 -14.68 -4.53
C ALA A 418 21.10 -14.57 -5.87
N THR A 419 20.20 -13.60 -6.01
CA THR A 419 19.45 -13.36 -7.25
C THR A 419 20.39 -13.04 -8.40
N TYR A 420 21.38 -12.18 -8.17
CA TYR A 420 22.36 -11.78 -9.17
C TYR A 420 23.17 -12.99 -9.67
N VAL A 421 23.66 -13.84 -8.75
CA VAL A 421 24.44 -15.04 -9.10
C VAL A 421 23.56 -16.06 -9.81
N ILE A 422 22.40 -16.42 -9.25
CA ILE A 422 21.50 -17.43 -9.81
C ILE A 422 21.05 -17.03 -11.21
N THR A 423 20.59 -15.79 -11.40
CA THR A 423 20.10 -15.35 -12.72
C THR A 423 21.22 -15.35 -13.76
N ASN A 424 22.44 -14.94 -13.38
CA ASN A 424 23.58 -15.02 -14.28
C ASN A 424 23.90 -16.47 -14.68
N VAL A 425 23.93 -17.41 -13.73
CA VAL A 425 24.18 -18.84 -14.01
C VAL A 425 23.11 -19.42 -14.93
N VAL A 426 21.83 -19.18 -14.64
CA VAL A 426 20.71 -19.68 -15.46
C VAL A 426 20.79 -19.15 -16.89
N MET A 427 21.13 -17.88 -17.09
CA MET A 427 21.22 -17.30 -18.42
C MET A 427 22.43 -17.80 -19.21
N VAL A 428 23.55 -18.12 -18.55
CA VAL A 428 24.70 -18.79 -19.17
C VAL A 428 24.33 -20.21 -19.63
N VAL A 429 23.73 -21.02 -18.75
CA VAL A 429 23.31 -22.40 -19.09
C VAL A 429 22.27 -22.41 -20.20
N ARG A 430 21.32 -21.47 -20.19
CA ARG A 430 20.32 -21.35 -21.25
C ARG A 430 20.98 -21.08 -22.61
N LYS A 431 22.02 -20.24 -22.64
CA LYS A 431 22.77 -19.94 -23.85
C LYS A 431 23.40 -21.20 -24.45
N GLU A 432 24.03 -22.05 -23.63
CA GLU A 432 24.68 -23.29 -24.10
C GLU A 432 23.70 -24.30 -24.73
N LYS A 433 22.43 -24.30 -24.31
CA LYS A 433 21.39 -25.19 -24.89
C LYS A 433 20.76 -24.69 -26.19
N THR A 434 21.04 -23.45 -26.61
CA THR A 434 20.42 -22.85 -27.81
C THR A 434 21.33 -22.87 -29.04
N TYR A 435 22.51 -23.49 -28.93
CA TYR A 435 23.46 -23.70 -30.02
C TYR A 435 23.60 -25.17 -30.37
#